data_AF-A0A966K904-F1
#
_entry.id   AF-A0A966K904-F1
#
_cell.length_a   1.000
_cell.length_b   1.000
_cell.length_c   1.000
_cell.angle_alpha   90.00
_cell.angle_beta   90.00
_cell.angle_gamma   90.00
#
_symmetry.space_group_name_H-M   'P 1'
#
loop_
_entity.id
_entity.type
_entity.pdbx_description
1 polymer ?
#
loop_
_entity_poly.entity_id
_entity_poly.type
_entity_poly.pdbx_seq_one_letter_code
_entity_poly.pdbx_strand_id
1 'polypeptide(L)'
;MILTRQQLEILRHTIGADEYGRRVVDRNHFVTDPDSHDGLVCESLVVLALMNNLCPQGEMTGGMALYRATDAGFRAVYEFSPKPPKMTSSQRRYQRFLAADSGLTFLEWLKTGRHKVAP
;
A
#
# COMPACT_ATOMS: atom_id res chain seq x y z
N MET A 1 -5.45 -7.57 -17.93
CA MET A 1 -6.29 -6.54 -17.27
C MET A 1 -5.52 -5.23 -17.31
N ILE A 2 -6.18 -4.08 -17.50
CA ILE A 2 -5.55 -2.76 -17.36
C ILE A 2 -6.40 -1.98 -16.37
N LEU A 3 -5.78 -1.44 -15.32
CA LEU A 3 -6.47 -0.60 -14.33
C LEU A 3 -6.29 0.87 -14.68
N THR A 4 -7.36 1.64 -14.43
CA THR A 4 -7.23 3.09 -14.44
C THR A 4 -6.40 3.55 -13.24
N ARG A 5 -5.85 4.77 -13.33
CA ARG A 5 -5.12 5.38 -12.23
C ARG A 5 -5.97 5.48 -10.95
N GLN A 6 -7.25 5.87 -11.08
CA GLN A 6 -8.17 6.02 -9.96
C GLN A 6 -8.50 4.67 -9.30
N GLN A 7 -8.72 3.62 -10.10
CA GLN A 7 -8.92 2.26 -9.59
C GLN A 7 -7.72 1.78 -8.76
N LEU A 8 -6.50 2.00 -9.26
CA LEU A 8 -5.28 1.66 -8.52
C LEU A 8 -5.11 2.53 -7.26
N GLU A 9 -5.45 3.82 -7.32
CA GLU A 9 -5.43 4.73 -6.16
C GLU A 9 -6.38 4.26 -5.06
N ILE A 10 -7.63 3.92 -5.40
CA ILE A 10 -8.60 3.38 -4.44
C ILE A 10 -8.14 2.05 -3.86
N LEU A 11 -7.65 1.11 -4.68
CA LEU A 11 -7.13 -0.15 -4.16
C LEU A 11 -5.94 0.05 -3.22
N ARG A 12 -4.97 0.92 -3.57
CA ARG A 12 -3.84 1.26 -2.68
C ARG A 12 -4.32 1.86 -1.37
N HIS A 13 -5.24 2.81 -1.43
CA HIS A 13 -5.80 3.43 -0.22
C HIS A 13 -6.53 2.40 0.65
N THR A 14 -7.35 1.54 0.04
CA THR A 14 -8.11 0.47 0.70
C THR A 14 -7.20 -0.44 1.53
N ILE A 15 -6.05 -0.85 0.96
CA ILE A 15 -5.13 -1.79 1.61
C ILE A 15 -4.03 -1.13 2.43
N GLY A 16 -4.00 0.21 2.47
CA GLY A 16 -2.97 0.98 3.17
C GLY A 16 -1.57 0.82 2.56
N ALA A 17 -1.51 0.75 1.23
CA ALA A 17 -0.25 0.70 0.50
C ALA A 17 0.28 2.10 0.18
N ASP A 18 1.61 2.24 0.15
CA ASP A 18 2.28 3.40 -0.42
C ASP A 18 2.13 3.47 -1.95
N GLU A 19 2.71 4.50 -2.56
CA GLU A 19 2.66 4.70 -4.00
C GLU A 19 3.27 3.55 -4.83
N TYR A 20 4.12 2.72 -4.22
CA TYR A 20 4.80 1.56 -4.81
C TYR A 20 4.14 0.22 -4.45
N GLY A 21 2.96 0.25 -3.82
CA GLY A 21 2.22 -0.96 -3.46
C GLY A 21 2.72 -1.65 -2.18
N ARG A 22 3.57 -1.00 -1.37
CA ARG A 22 4.08 -1.56 -0.11
C ARG A 22 3.13 -1.24 1.03
N ARG A 23 2.70 -2.27 1.78
CA ARG A 23 1.81 -2.10 2.94
C ARG A 23 2.61 -1.88 4.21
N VAL A 24 2.09 -1.02 5.07
CA VAL A 24 2.62 -0.76 6.42
C VAL A 24 1.63 -1.15 7.52
N VAL A 25 0.36 -1.35 7.15
CA VAL A 25 -0.76 -1.57 8.06
C VAL A 25 -1.67 -2.69 7.55
N ASP A 26 -2.35 -3.37 8.46
CA ASP A 26 -3.35 -4.39 8.10
C ASP A 26 -4.76 -3.80 7.97
N ARG A 27 -4.97 -3.03 6.89
CA ARG A 27 -6.30 -2.58 6.45
C ARG A 27 -6.65 -3.20 5.10
N ASN A 28 -7.94 -3.35 4.83
CA ASN A 28 -8.45 -3.91 3.58
C ASN A 28 -9.87 -3.43 3.22
N HIS A 29 -10.39 -2.42 3.89
CA HIS A 29 -11.74 -1.91 3.66
C HIS A 29 -11.74 -0.42 3.28
N PHE A 30 -12.77 -0.04 2.54
CA PHE A 30 -13.02 1.32 2.08
C PHE A 30 -14.50 1.62 2.21
N VAL A 31 -14.83 2.70 2.93
CA VAL A 31 -16.21 3.14 3.15
C VAL A 31 -16.42 4.43 2.39
N THR A 32 -17.45 4.49 1.56
CA THR A 32 -17.80 5.69 0.80
C THR A 32 -19.28 5.69 0.45
N ASP A 33 -19.81 6.86 0.14
CA ASP A 33 -21.13 7.00 -0.45
C ASP A 33 -21.17 6.23 -1.80
N PRO A 34 -22.11 5.28 -2.00
CA PRO A 34 -22.18 4.50 -3.23
C PRO A 34 -22.41 5.35 -4.50
N ASP A 35 -23.07 6.50 -4.36
CA ASP A 35 -23.37 7.40 -5.48
C ASP A 35 -22.26 8.42 -5.74
N SER A 36 -21.23 8.45 -4.88
CA SER A 36 -20.03 9.28 -5.11
C SER A 36 -19.16 8.74 -6.23
N HIS A 37 -18.27 9.59 -6.75
CA HIS A 37 -17.26 9.17 -7.74
C HIS A 37 -16.43 7.97 -7.25
N ASP A 38 -15.99 7.98 -6.00
CA ASP A 38 -15.23 6.88 -5.42
C ASP A 38 -16.08 5.62 -5.26
N GLY A 39 -17.38 5.77 -4.93
CA GLY A 39 -18.35 4.68 -4.87
C GLY A 39 -18.51 3.98 -6.22
N LEU A 40 -18.70 4.75 -7.29
CA LEU A 40 -18.78 4.22 -8.66
C LEU A 40 -17.49 3.52 -9.09
N VAL A 41 -16.32 4.03 -8.69
CA VAL A 41 -15.04 3.35 -8.94
C VAL A 41 -14.94 2.05 -8.14
N CYS A 42 -15.37 2.02 -6.88
CA CYS A 42 -15.44 0.81 -6.08
C CYS A 42 -16.36 -0.25 -6.72
N GLU A 43 -17.53 0.14 -7.22
CA GLU A 43 -18.42 -0.77 -7.96
C GLU A 43 -17.75 -1.31 -9.24
N SER A 44 -17.02 -0.48 -9.97
CA SER A 44 -16.23 -0.96 -11.12
C SER A 44 -15.16 -1.99 -10.71
N LEU A 45 -14.57 -1.86 -9.52
CA LEU A 45 -13.60 -2.81 -8.97
C LEU A 45 -14.27 -4.10 -8.48
N VAL A 46 -15.53 -4.04 -8.04
CA VAL A 46 -16.35 -5.21 -7.72
C VAL A 46 -16.65 -6.01 -8.99
N VAL A 47 -17.02 -5.34 -10.09
CA VAL A 47 -17.21 -5.99 -11.40
C VAL A 47 -15.94 -6.70 -11.89
N LEU A 48 -14.76 -6.16 -11.55
CA LEU A 48 -13.46 -6.78 -11.85
C LEU A 48 -13.02 -7.87 -10.85
N ALA A 49 -13.85 -8.19 -9.85
CA ALA A 49 -13.55 -9.11 -8.74
C ALA A 49 -12.32 -8.71 -7.89
N LEU A 50 -11.95 -7.42 -7.89
CA LEU A 50 -10.85 -6.88 -7.10
C LEU A 50 -11.30 -6.36 -5.73
N MET A 51 -12.60 -6.11 -5.58
CA MET A 51 -13.26 -5.80 -4.31
C MET A 51 -14.56 -6.60 -4.17
N ASN A 52 -15.05 -6.71 -2.95
CA ASN A 52 -16.42 -7.11 -2.64
C ASN A 52 -17.15 -5.91 -2.05
N ASN A 53 -18.40 -5.65 -2.48
CA ASN A 53 -19.31 -4.80 -1.72
C ASN A 53 -19.95 -5.66 -0.62
N LEU A 54 -19.55 -5.43 0.63
CA LEU A 54 -20.04 -6.19 1.79
C LEU A 54 -21.33 -5.63 2.36
N CYS A 55 -21.59 -4.34 2.13
CA CYS A 55 -22.79 -3.66 2.61
C CYS A 55 -23.07 -2.46 1.71
N PRO A 56 -24.05 -2.53 0.80
CA PRO A 56 -24.33 -1.44 -0.13
C PRO A 56 -24.83 -0.16 0.54
N GLN A 57 -25.60 -0.29 1.63
CA GLN A 57 -26.09 0.82 2.45
C GLN A 57 -26.18 0.34 3.90
N GLY A 58 -25.11 0.52 4.67
CA GLY A 58 -25.01 0.01 6.04
C GLY A 58 -25.37 1.06 7.08
N GLU A 59 -26.26 0.73 8.01
CA GLU A 59 -26.53 1.63 9.16
C GLU A 59 -25.27 1.87 10.00
N MET A 60 -24.44 0.84 10.19
CA MET A 60 -23.17 0.95 10.93
C MET A 60 -22.14 1.87 10.26
N THR A 61 -22.27 2.07 8.95
CA THR A 61 -21.43 2.96 8.15
C THR A 61 -22.11 4.31 7.88
N GLY A 62 -23.19 4.63 8.61
CA GLY A 62 -23.93 5.89 8.44
C GLY A 62 -24.67 5.99 7.11
N GLY A 63 -25.09 4.86 6.55
CA GLY A 63 -25.74 4.76 5.24
C GLY A 63 -24.77 4.58 4.06
N MET A 64 -23.46 4.62 4.29
CA MET A 64 -22.45 4.47 3.24
C MET A 64 -22.20 3.00 2.89
N ALA A 65 -21.64 2.76 1.70
CA ALA A 65 -21.25 1.45 1.24
C ALA A 65 -19.90 1.00 1.84
N LEU A 66 -19.77 -0.28 2.17
CA LEU A 66 -18.54 -0.90 2.67
C LEU A 66 -17.96 -1.85 1.63
N TYR A 67 -16.79 -1.51 1.11
CA TYR A 67 -16.05 -2.35 0.18
C TYR A 67 -14.83 -2.98 0.84
N ARG A 68 -14.48 -4.20 0.43
CA ARG A 68 -13.29 -4.91 0.90
C ARG A 68 -12.47 -5.44 -0.25
N ALA A 69 -11.17 -5.17 -0.26
CA ALA A 69 -10.26 -5.71 -1.27
C ALA A 69 -10.18 -7.25 -1.19
N THR A 70 -10.25 -7.91 -2.35
CA THR A 70 -10.00 -9.36 -2.49
C THR A 70 -8.51 -9.63 -2.63
N ASP A 71 -8.08 -10.89 -2.49
CA ASP A 71 -6.70 -11.30 -2.77
C ASP A 71 -6.25 -10.92 -4.19
N ALA A 72 -7.17 -10.92 -5.17
CA ALA A 72 -6.90 -10.43 -6.51
C ALA A 72 -6.65 -8.92 -6.52
N GLY A 73 -7.41 -8.14 -5.75
CA GLY A 73 -7.16 -6.71 -5.53
C GLY A 73 -5.78 -6.43 -4.92
N PHE A 74 -5.36 -7.23 -3.93
CA PHE A 74 -4.02 -7.14 -3.36
C PHE A 74 -2.93 -7.38 -4.42
N ARG A 75 -3.07 -8.44 -5.22
CA ARG A 75 -2.12 -8.76 -6.29
C ARG A 75 -2.10 -7.66 -7.36
N ALA A 76 -3.26 -7.10 -7.70
CA ALA A 76 -3.36 -6.02 -8.67
C ALA A 76 -2.60 -4.77 -8.19
N VAL A 77 -2.67 -4.42 -6.90
CA VAL A 77 -1.84 -3.31 -6.38
C VAL A 77 -0.36 -3.59 -6.57
N TYR A 78 0.11 -4.81 -6.28
CA TYR A 78 1.51 -5.17 -6.48
C TYR A 78 1.94 -5.13 -7.94
N GLU A 79 1.09 -5.63 -8.85
CA GLU A 79 1.39 -5.74 -10.28
C GLU A 79 1.38 -4.38 -10.99
N PHE A 80 0.40 -3.54 -10.69
CA PHE A 80 0.17 -2.27 -11.40
C PHE A 80 0.80 -1.06 -10.72
N SER A 81 1.32 -1.19 -9.49
CA SER A 81 2.08 -0.11 -8.85
C SER A 81 3.45 0.09 -9.53
N PRO A 82 3.93 1.34 -9.61
CA PRO A 82 5.29 1.61 -10.09
C PRO A 82 6.30 0.88 -9.21
N LYS A 83 7.40 0.42 -9.82
CA LYS A 83 8.50 -0.15 -9.06
C LYS A 83 9.17 0.95 -8.23
N PRO A 84 9.49 0.67 -6.96
CA PRO A 84 10.19 1.63 -6.13
C PRO A 84 11.57 1.98 -6.73
N PRO A 85 12.03 3.23 -6.60
CA PRO A 85 13.32 3.63 -7.11
C PRO A 85 14.44 2.79 -6.48
N LYS A 86 15.45 2.44 -7.30
CA LYS A 86 16.63 1.72 -6.80
C LYS A 86 17.36 2.59 -5.79
N MET A 87 17.51 2.09 -4.57
CA MET A 87 18.29 2.78 -3.54
C MET A 87 19.75 2.95 -4.01
N THR A 88 20.32 4.13 -3.76
CA THR A 88 21.75 4.37 -3.94
C THR A 88 22.55 3.56 -2.92
N SER A 89 23.85 3.39 -3.17
CA SER A 89 24.75 2.73 -2.21
C SER A 89 24.75 3.43 -0.84
N SER A 90 24.62 4.76 -0.82
CA SER A 90 24.55 5.55 0.41
C SER A 90 23.24 5.34 1.16
N GLN A 91 22.09 5.37 0.46
CA GLN A 91 20.79 5.08 1.07
C GLN A 91 20.73 3.67 1.67
N ARG A 92 21.29 2.66 0.98
CA ARG A 92 21.40 1.30 1.52
C ARG A 92 22.25 1.25 2.79
N ARG A 93 23.38 1.96 2.85
CA ARG A 93 24.21 2.05 4.07
C ARG A 93 23.46 2.73 5.20
N TYR A 94 22.75 3.81 4.91
CA TYR A 94 21.96 4.53 5.92
C TYR A 94 20.82 3.67 6.47
N GLN A 95 20.11 2.93 5.62
CA GLN A 95 19.09 1.97 6.06
C GLN A 95 19.68 0.87 6.95
N ARG A 96 20.86 0.33 6.61
CA ARG A 96 21.57 -0.63 7.49
C ARG A 96 21.97 -0.02 8.83
N PHE A 97 22.36 1.25 8.85
CA PHE A 97 22.64 1.98 10.08
C PHE A 97 21.39 2.06 10.97
N LEU A 98 20.26 2.49 10.40
CA LEU A 98 18.99 2.59 11.13
C LEU A 98 18.55 1.22 11.68
N ALA A 99 18.70 0.15 10.89
CA ALA A 99 18.34 -1.21 11.31
C ALA A 99 19.30 -1.81 12.36
N ALA A 100 20.53 -1.31 12.49
CA ALA A 100 21.51 -1.82 13.43
C ALA A 100 21.23 -1.40 14.89
N ASP A 101 20.37 -0.39 15.09
CA ASP A 101 19.93 0.14 16.39
C ASP A 101 21.07 0.22 17.43
N SER A 102 22.22 0.75 17.00
CA SER A 102 23.47 0.53 17.72
C SER A 102 23.77 1.60 18.78
N GLY A 103 22.88 2.57 18.98
CA GLY A 103 23.12 3.73 19.84
C GLY A 103 24.27 4.67 19.40
N LEU A 104 24.82 4.45 18.20
CA LEU A 104 25.92 5.25 17.64
C LEU A 104 25.36 6.32 16.70
N THR A 105 26.11 7.40 16.48
CA THR A 105 25.86 8.26 15.33
C THR A 105 26.19 7.52 14.02
N PHE A 106 25.65 7.99 12.90
CA PHE A 106 25.92 7.38 11.59
C PHE A 106 27.43 7.34 11.27
N LEU A 107 28.16 8.40 11.62
CA LEU A 107 29.60 8.49 11.38
C LEU A 107 30.40 7.50 12.24
N GLU A 108 30.07 7.37 13.52
CA GLU A 108 30.68 6.39 14.42
C GLU A 108 30.39 4.96 13.96
N TRP A 109 29.13 4.68 13.59
CA TRP A 109 28.74 3.39 13.05
C TRP A 109 29.50 3.06 11.76
N LEU A 110 29.71 4.03 10.86
CA LEU A 110 30.53 3.82 9.66
C LEU A 110 31.99 3.45 10.02
N LYS A 111 32.58 4.09 11.03
CA LYS A 111 33.95 3.79 11.49
C LYS A 111 34.11 2.37 12.02
N THR A 112 33.05 1.74 12.51
CA THR A 112 33.09 0.33 12.96
C THR A 112 33.32 -0.68 11.83
N GLY A 113 33.19 -0.27 10.56
CA GLY A 113 33.35 -1.17 9.41
C GLY A 113 32.19 -2.15 9.19
N ARG A 114 31.20 -2.20 10.08
CA ARG A 114 30.02 -3.10 10.00
C ARG A 114 29.23 -2.97 8.69
N HIS A 115 29.30 -1.82 8.03
CA HIS A 115 28.66 -1.57 6.74
C HIS A 115 29.30 -2.30 5.54
N LYS A 116 30.51 -2.86 5.71
CA LYS A 116 31.30 -3.59 4.70
C LYS A 116 31.09 -5.10 4.74
N VAL A 117 30.54 -5.62 5.84
CA VAL A 117 30.21 -7.04 5.95
C VAL A 117 28.92 -7.25 5.15
N ALA A 118 29.00 -8.02 4.07
CA ALA A 118 27.81 -8.41 3.33
C ALA A 118 26.98 -9.38 4.20
N PRO A 119 25.64 -9.31 4.16
CA PRO A 119 24.80 -10.43 4.60
C PRO A 119 24.98 -11.64 3.69
#